data_AF-A0A8I1UVD8-F1
#
_entry.id   AF-A0A8I1UVD8-F1
#
_cell.length_a   1.000
_cell.length_b   1.000
_cell.length_c   1.000
_cell.angle_alpha   90.00
_cell.angle_beta   90.00
_cell.angle_gamma   90.00
#
_symmetry.space_group_name_H-M   'P 1'
#
loop_
_entity.id
_entity.type
_entity.pdbx_description
1 polymer ?
#
loop_
_entity_poly.entity_id
_entity_poly.type
_entity_poly.pdbx_seq_one_letter_code
_entity_poly.pdbx_strand_id
1 'polypeptide(L)'
;MTSVSDAAAAGGGLPMLVAMRAALAAAVDDCESMRDLPALTRQLDAVDQRIASLTVAEPKGDGVDEIAERRASRREHAAKGAARARASS
;
A
#
# COMPACT_ATOMS: atom_id res chain seq x y z
N MET A 1 12.43 2.68 -11.77
CA MET A 1 12.59 2.06 -10.44
C MET A 1 12.47 3.16 -9.41
N THR A 2 11.51 3.07 -8.48
CA THR A 2 11.37 4.03 -7.38
C THR A 2 12.46 3.74 -6.36
N SER A 3 13.23 4.75 -5.96
CA SER A 3 14.27 4.55 -4.94
C SER A 3 13.63 4.31 -3.56
N VAL A 4 14.37 3.68 -2.63
CA VAL A 4 13.91 3.48 -1.25
C VAL A 4 13.56 4.83 -0.59
N SER A 5 14.37 5.86 -0.87
CA SER A 5 14.17 7.22 -0.35
C SER A 5 12.88 7.85 -0.86
N ASP A 6 12.56 7.70 -2.15
CA ASP A 6 11.31 8.21 -2.73
C ASP A 6 10.08 7.48 -2.18
N ALA A 7 10.19 6.16 -1.99
CA ALA A 7 9.10 5.35 -1.45
C ALA A 7 8.84 5.65 0.04
N ALA A 8 9.89 5.94 0.82
CA ALA A 8 9.77 6.37 2.21
C ALA A 8 9.11 7.76 2.31
N ALA A 9 9.47 8.70 1.43
CA ALA A 9 8.88 10.04 1.37
C ALA A 9 7.39 10.01 0.99
N ALA A 10 6.97 9.03 0.19
CA ALA A 10 5.58 8.85 -0.22
C ALA A 10 4.67 8.22 0.87
N GLY A 11 5.21 7.87 2.04
CA GLY A 11 4.43 7.33 3.17
C GLY A 11 3.86 5.92 2.97
N GLY A 12 4.21 5.26 1.86
CA GLY A 12 3.72 3.93 1.52
C GLY A 12 4.62 2.83 2.08
N GLY A 13 4.18 2.17 3.15
CA GLY A 13 4.94 1.06 3.77
C GLY A 13 5.22 -0.11 2.81
N LEU A 14 4.23 -0.51 1.99
CA LEU A 14 4.42 -1.60 1.03
C LEU A 14 5.31 -1.21 -0.16
N PRO A 15 5.11 -0.07 -0.86
CA PRO A 15 6.04 0.42 -1.87
C PRO A 15 7.49 0.54 -1.38
N MET A 16 7.69 1.00 -0.15
CA MET A 16 9.01 1.09 0.48
C MET A 16 9.65 -0.30 0.63
N LEU A 17 8.90 -1.28 1.15
CA LEU A 17 9.40 -2.65 1.30
C LEU A 17 9.73 -3.31 -0.04
N VAL A 18 8.93 -3.06 -1.09
CA VAL A 18 9.23 -3.54 -2.45
C VAL A 18 10.51 -2.91 -3.00
N ALA A 19 10.72 -1.61 -2.79
CA ALA A 19 11.96 -0.95 -3.18
C ALA A 19 13.18 -1.49 -2.41
N MET A 20 13.03 -1.75 -1.10
CA MET A 20 14.07 -2.35 -0.26
C MET A 20 14.42 -3.77 -0.72
N ARG A 21 13.42 -4.57 -1.07
CA ARG A 21 13.61 -5.92 -1.63
C ARG A 21 14.46 -5.89 -2.89
N ALA A 22 14.15 -4.97 -3.82
CA ALA A 22 14.90 -4.82 -5.06
C ALA A 22 16.36 -4.39 -4.81
N ALA A 23 16.58 -3.45 -3.88
CA ALA A 23 17.92 -3.00 -3.52
C ALA A 23 18.75 -4.10 -2.85
N LEU A 24 18.16 -4.89 -1.95
CA LEU A 24 18.81 -6.01 -1.28
C LEU A 24 19.13 -7.16 -2.25
N ALA A 25 18.22 -7.47 -3.18
CA ALA A 25 18.48 -8.47 -4.22
C ALA A 25 19.70 -8.08 -5.09
N ALA A 26 19.76 -6.83 -5.55
CA ALA A 26 20.92 -6.32 -6.29
C ALA A 26 22.21 -6.39 -5.46
N ALA A 27 22.15 -6.02 -4.17
CA ALA A 27 23.30 -6.11 -3.28
C ALA A 27 23.77 -7.56 -3.03
N VAL A 28 22.86 -8.53 -3.04
CA VAL A 28 23.19 -9.97 -2.96
C VAL A 28 23.88 -10.44 -4.24
N ASP A 29 23.36 -10.05 -5.41
CA ASP A 29 23.93 -10.43 -6.71
C ASP A 29 25.35 -9.86 -6.90
N ASP A 30 25.59 -8.64 -6.41
CA ASP A 30 26.90 -7.97 -6.49
C ASP A 30 27.83 -8.28 -5.30
N CYS A 31 27.41 -9.14 -4.35
CA CYS A 31 28.20 -9.41 -3.14
C CYS A 31 29.35 -10.39 -3.41
N GLU A 32 30.58 -9.89 -3.44
CA GLU A 32 31.79 -10.73 -3.54
C GLU A 32 32.26 -11.30 -2.18
N SER A 33 31.70 -10.80 -1.07
CA SER A 33 32.11 -11.18 0.29
C SER A 33 31.25 -12.33 0.83
N MET A 34 31.84 -13.52 0.94
CA MET A 34 31.21 -14.69 1.57
C MET A 34 30.87 -14.48 3.06
N ARG A 35 31.45 -13.46 3.71
CA ARG A 35 31.13 -13.11 5.10
C ARG A 35 29.87 -12.25 5.21
N ASP A 36 29.62 -11.39 4.23
CA ASP A 36 28.53 -10.43 4.24
C ASP A 36 27.27 -10.98 3.56
N LEU A 37 27.44 -11.93 2.63
CA LEU A 37 26.34 -12.62 1.94
C LEU A 37 25.29 -13.22 2.89
N PRO A 38 25.65 -13.90 4.00
CA PRO A 38 24.66 -14.38 4.97
C PRO A 38 23.87 -13.27 5.68
N ALA A 39 24.46 -12.08 5.84
CA ALA A 39 23.76 -10.95 6.45
C ALA A 39 22.76 -10.33 5.47
N LEU A 40 23.16 -10.14 4.21
CA LEU A 40 22.30 -9.60 3.15
C LEU A 40 21.11 -10.53 2.85
N THR A 41 21.36 -11.84 2.76
CA THR A 41 20.30 -12.83 2.53
C THR A 41 19.29 -12.89 3.67
N ARG A 42 19.72 -12.78 4.94
CA ARG A 42 18.81 -12.68 6.10
C ARG A 42 17.96 -11.41 6.06
N GLN A 43 18.55 -10.29 5.65
CA GLN A 43 17.81 -9.03 5.52
C GLN A 43 16.77 -9.12 4.41
N LEU A 44 17.10 -9.74 3.28
CA LEU A 44 16.17 -9.98 2.18
C LEU A 44 14.99 -10.86 2.61
N ASP A 45 15.26 -11.96 3.31
CA ASP A 45 14.21 -12.86 3.86
C ASP A 45 13.29 -12.12 4.84
N ALA A 46 13.84 -11.29 5.73
CA ALA A 46 13.04 -10.48 6.66
C ALA A 46 12.11 -9.49 5.93
N VAL A 47 12.58 -8.88 4.84
CA VAL A 47 11.76 -8.00 3.99
C VAL A 47 10.67 -8.80 3.28
N ASP A 48 10.99 -9.96 2.71
CA ASP A 48 10.02 -10.85 2.06
C ASP A 48 8.92 -11.31 3.03
N GLN A 49 9.27 -11.70 4.25
CA GLN A 49 8.30 -12.04 5.29
C GLN A 49 7.42 -10.84 5.68
N ARG A 50 7.99 -9.63 5.72
CA ARG A 50 7.22 -8.42 6.02
C ARG A 50 6.25 -8.07 4.89
N ILE A 51 6.66 -8.23 3.63
CA ILE A 51 5.78 -8.08 2.47
C ILE A 51 4.67 -9.13 2.54
N ALA A 52 5.02 -10.41 2.73
CA ALA A 52 4.07 -11.51 2.82
C ALA A 52 3.03 -11.26 3.91
N SER A 53 3.46 -10.85 5.11
CA SER A 53 2.55 -10.55 6.21
C SER A 53 1.63 -9.37 5.92
N LEU A 54 2.06 -8.34 5.18
CA LEU A 54 1.19 -7.24 4.74
C LEU A 54 0.21 -7.69 3.66
N THR A 55 0.64 -8.48 2.67
CA THR A 55 -0.27 -9.02 1.63
C THR A 55 -1.29 -10.00 2.17
N VAL A 56 -0.95 -10.78 3.21
CA VAL A 56 -1.89 -11.70 3.87
C VAL A 56 -2.80 -10.96 4.85
N ALA A 57 -2.29 -9.90 5.50
CA ALA A 57 -3.05 -9.03 6.40
C ALA A 57 -3.89 -7.97 5.67
N GLU A 58 -3.91 -7.95 4.34
CA GLU A 58 -4.97 -7.31 3.56
C GLU A 58 -6.08 -8.33 3.29
N PRO A 59 -7.01 -8.60 4.23
CA PRO A 59 -8.34 -8.96 3.79
C PRO A 59 -8.82 -7.77 2.97
N LYS A 60 -9.15 -8.00 1.70
CA LYS A 60 -9.93 -7.12 0.83
C LYS A 60 -10.97 -6.39 1.70
N GLY A 61 -10.66 -5.16 2.09
CA GLY A 61 -11.21 -4.53 3.29
C GLY A 61 -11.34 -3.05 3.07
N ASP A 62 -11.95 -2.74 1.94
CA ASP A 62 -12.33 -1.46 1.38
C ASP A 62 -13.42 -0.75 2.22
N GLY A 63 -13.34 -0.86 3.56
CA GLY A 63 -14.35 -0.31 4.46
C GLY A 63 -14.39 1.22 4.45
N VAL A 64 -13.31 1.87 4.01
CA VAL A 64 -13.27 3.33 3.86
C VAL A 64 -13.96 3.76 2.56
N ASP A 65 -13.78 3.04 1.45
CA ASP A 65 -14.45 3.37 0.19
C ASP A 65 -15.93 2.99 0.20
N GLU A 66 -16.35 1.87 0.83
CA GLU A 66 -17.78 1.58 0.99
C GLU A 66 -18.50 2.66 1.83
N ILE A 67 -17.85 3.21 2.86
CA ILE A 67 -18.42 4.31 3.65
C ILE A 67 -18.43 5.61 2.83
N ALA A 68 -17.40 5.88 2.05
CA ALA A 68 -17.35 7.04 1.16
C ALA A 68 -18.45 6.97 0.09
N GLU A 69 -18.62 5.81 -0.55
CA GLU A 69 -19.64 5.55 -1.56
C GLU A 69 -21.06 5.59 -0.95
N ARG A 70 -21.26 5.00 0.23
CA ARG A 70 -22.55 5.06 0.96
C ARG A 70 -22.88 6.49 1.43
N ARG A 71 -21.88 7.32 1.75
CA ARG A 71 -22.08 8.75 2.07
C ARG A 71 -22.37 9.57 0.80
N ALA A 72 -21.74 9.26 -0.33
CA ALA A 72 -22.03 9.90 -1.61
C ALA A 72 -23.48 9.61 -2.06
N SER A 73 -23.88 8.34 -2.07
CA SER A 73 -25.24 7.92 -2.45
C SER A 73 -26.33 8.59 -1.59
N ARG A 74 -26.15 8.68 -0.26
CA ARG A 74 -27.11 9.37 0.61
C ARG A 74 -27.26 10.86 0.30
N ARG A 75 -26.18 11.56 -0.04
CA ARG A 75 -26.23 12.98 -0.39
C ARG A 75 -26.98 13.22 -1.70
N GLU A 76 -26.80 12.35 -2.69
CA GLU A 76 -27.53 12.45 -3.96
C GLU A 76 -29.04 12.20 -3.80
N HIS A 77 -29.42 11.21 -3.00
CA HIS A 77 -30.84 10.94 -2.71
C HIS A 77 -31.51 12.08 -1.93
N ALA A 78 -30.80 12.68 -0.96
CA ALA A 78 -31.30 13.84 -0.22
C ALA A 78 -31.47 15.08 -1.12
N ALA A 79 -30.52 15.33 -2.02
CA ALA A 79 -30.60 16.44 -2.97
C ALA A 79 -31.79 16.29 -3.95
N LYS A 80 -32.01 15.07 -4.47
CA LYS A 80 -33.15 14.78 -5.36
C LYS A 80 -34.50 14.91 -4.66
N GLY A 81 -34.59 14.53 -3.38
CA GLY A 81 -35.80 14.70 -2.57
C GLY A 81 -36.13 16.17 -2.30
N ALA A 82 -35.12 16.98 -1.95
CA ALA A 82 -35.30 18.41 -1.71
C ALA A 82 -35.68 19.19 -3.00
N ALA A 83 -35.14 18.82 -4.15
CA ALA A 83 -35.48 19.42 -5.43
C ALA A 83 -36.94 19.14 -5.84
N ARG A 84 -37.43 17.90 -5.61
CA ARG A 84 -38.83 17.55 -5.85
C ARG A 84 -39.79 18.31 -4.95
N ALA A 85 -39.46 18.48 -3.67
CA ALA A 85 -40.31 19.19 -2.72
C ALA A 85 -40.45 20.69 -3.04
N ARG A 86 -39.42 21.31 -3.63
CA ARG A 86 -39.43 22.71 -4.07
C ARG A 86 -40.14 22.96 -5.40
N ALA A 87 -40.31 21.92 -6.23
CA ALA A 87 -41.01 22.01 -7.50
C ALA A 87 -42.52 21.78 -7.38
N SER A 88 -43.01 21.38 -6.20
CA SER A 88 -44.42 21.11 -5.90
C SER A 88 -45.08 22.18 -5.01
N SER A 89 -44.41 23.32 -4.81
CA SER A 89 -44.88 24.50 -4.06
C SER A 89 -44.89 25.71 -4.98
#